data_AF-A0A0J1CPF5-F1
#
_entry.id   AF-A0A0J1CPF5-F1
#
_cell.length_a   1.000
_cell.length_b   1.000
_cell.length_c   1.000
_cell.angle_alpha   90.00
_cell.angle_beta   90.00
_cell.angle_gamma   90.00
#
_symmetry.space_group_name_H-M   'P 1'
#
loop_
_entity.id
_entity.type
_entity.pdbx_description
1 polymer ?
#
loop_
_entity_poly.entity_id
_entity_poly.type
_entity_poly.pdbx_seq_one_letter_code
_entity_poly.pdbx_strand_id
1 'polypeptide(L)'
;MEDITLSQCLKGAWRDAASALRHMPVLFLLVFVAVLATGIAGYEVQLSAPASDAFLSSSMTAGGATQAAALGYSATSLGISFVQCLVLAALAVQVIRFAMTLNLEPGADSSTPSTRLWDAGFRRYFLLCIVLVAAYVAATIAVVIAWNGLRLAGLSSGTSMAAAATLAVLAVCGVSYVSARLSLLFPHTAAGGRLQWRAAWEATRGHFWVISTTALVAILPIVAIATVLSIIAEMLVAASSIGSLTVGLLVVQSVATLLYTATAATCSVWLYRKFGADLKAERE
;
A
#
# COMPACT_ATOMS: atom_id res chain seq x y z
N MET A 1 7.47 8.75 -29.86
CA MET A 1 7.15 7.66 -28.90
C MET A 1 5.78 7.14 -29.31
N GLU A 2 5.63 5.83 -29.55
CA GLU A 2 4.31 5.26 -29.88
C GLU A 2 3.32 5.52 -28.74
N ASP A 3 2.09 5.92 -29.07
CA ASP A 3 1.04 6.17 -28.09
C ASP A 3 0.62 4.86 -27.41
N ILE A 4 1.20 4.57 -26.25
CA ILE A 4 0.82 3.41 -25.44
C ILE A 4 -0.64 3.58 -25.00
N THR A 5 -1.51 2.69 -25.46
CA THR A 5 -2.93 2.68 -25.10
C THR A 5 -3.14 2.16 -23.67
N LEU A 6 -4.26 2.53 -23.03
CA LEU A 6 -4.57 2.06 -21.66
C LEU A 6 -4.75 0.53 -21.58
N SER A 7 -5.29 -0.08 -22.64
CA SER A 7 -5.43 -1.53 -22.74
C SER A 7 -4.07 -2.22 -22.78
N GLN A 8 -3.08 -1.63 -23.45
CA GLN A 8 -1.70 -2.14 -23.45
C GLN A 8 -1.05 -1.98 -22.07
N CYS A 9 -1.24 -0.85 -21.38
CA CYS A 9 -0.75 -0.69 -20.00
C CYS A 9 -1.33 -1.77 -19.06
N LEU A 10 -2.64 -2.04 -19.16
CA LEU A 10 -3.31 -3.01 -18.31
C LEU A 10 -2.82 -4.44 -18.61
N LYS A 11 -2.85 -4.85 -19.88
CA LYS A 11 -2.39 -6.19 -20.29
C LYS A 11 -0.91 -6.39 -20.02
N GLY A 12 -0.10 -5.36 -20.25
CA GLY A 12 1.33 -5.34 -19.95
C GLY A 12 1.60 -5.50 -18.45
N ALA A 13 0.91 -4.73 -17.61
CA ALA A 13 1.08 -4.81 -16.15
C ALA A 13 0.81 -6.22 -15.61
N TRP A 14 -0.28 -6.86 -16.06
CA TRP A 14 -0.63 -8.22 -15.67
C TRP A 14 0.36 -9.27 -16.20
N ARG A 15 0.77 -9.13 -17.47
CA ARG A 15 1.77 -10.02 -18.08
C ARG A 15 3.12 -9.93 -17.37
N ASP A 16 3.56 -8.72 -17.05
CA ASP A 16 4.83 -8.48 -16.38
C ASP A 16 4.79 -8.94 -14.92
N ALA A 17 3.65 -8.77 -14.23
CA ALA A 17 3.48 -9.29 -12.87
C ALA A 17 3.53 -10.83 -12.86
N ALA A 18 2.87 -11.49 -13.81
CA ALA A 18 2.94 -12.93 -13.97
C ALA A 18 4.35 -13.41 -14.35
N SER A 19 5.07 -12.65 -15.18
CA SER A 19 6.47 -12.92 -15.51
C SER A 19 7.37 -12.80 -14.29
N ALA A 20 7.22 -11.74 -13.48
CA ALA A 20 7.98 -11.53 -12.26
C ALA A 20 7.79 -12.69 -11.26
N LEU A 21 6.55 -13.16 -11.10
CA LEU A 21 6.23 -14.31 -10.24
C LEU A 21 6.93 -15.59 -10.71
N ARG A 22 7.01 -15.81 -12.03
CA ARG A 22 7.67 -16.99 -12.62
C ARG A 22 9.20 -16.95 -12.53
N HIS A 23 9.80 -15.77 -12.67
CA HIS A 23 11.26 -15.62 -12.70
C HIS A 23 11.88 -15.41 -11.31
N MET A 24 11.11 -14.94 -10.32
CA MET A 24 11.57 -14.71 -8.94
C MET A 24 10.75 -15.48 -7.89
N PRO A 25 10.50 -16.79 -8.06
CA PRO A 25 9.59 -17.54 -7.18
C PRO A 25 10.08 -17.59 -5.72
N VAL A 26 11.40 -17.64 -5.52
CA VAL A 26 12.01 -17.66 -4.18
C VAL A 26 11.74 -16.35 -3.44
N LEU A 27 11.82 -15.20 -4.12
CA LEU A 27 11.52 -13.90 -3.52
C LEU A 27 10.06 -13.81 -3.09
N PHE A 28 9.13 -14.23 -3.98
CA PHE A 28 7.71 -14.25 -3.66
C PHE A 28 7.38 -15.20 -2.50
N LEU A 29 8.05 -16.36 -2.42
CA LEU A 29 7.88 -17.30 -1.31
C LEU A 29 8.40 -16.71 0.00
N LEU A 30 9.58 -16.09 0.00
CA LEU A 30 10.12 -15.44 1.20
C LEU A 30 9.21 -14.30 1.69
N VAL A 31 8.72 -13.46 0.76
CA VAL A 31 7.80 -12.38 1.11
C VAL A 31 6.44 -12.94 1.57
N PHE A 32 5.95 -14.01 0.95
CA PHE A 32 4.74 -14.70 1.39
C PHE A 32 4.84 -15.17 2.84
N VAL A 33 5.92 -15.87 3.18
CA VAL A 33 6.16 -16.35 4.55
C VAL A 33 6.28 -15.18 5.52
N ALA A 34 6.99 -14.11 5.16
CA ALA A 34 7.12 -12.93 6.00
C ALA A 34 5.78 -12.22 6.23
N VAL A 35 4.98 -12.00 5.17
CA VAL A 35 3.66 -11.37 5.25
C VAL A 35 2.71 -12.23 6.08
N LEU A 36 2.71 -13.55 5.86
CA LEU A 36 1.88 -14.48 6.62
C LEU A 36 2.28 -14.49 8.11
N ALA A 37 3.58 -14.54 8.41
CA ALA A 37 4.08 -14.48 9.78
C ALA A 37 3.71 -13.17 10.48
N THR A 38 3.83 -12.02 9.80
CA THR A 38 3.37 -10.73 10.34
C THR A 38 1.86 -10.69 10.52
N GLY A 39 1.10 -11.33 9.63
CA GLY A 39 -0.36 -11.42 9.72
C GLY A 39 -0.81 -12.27 10.92
N ILE A 40 -0.17 -13.42 11.15
CA ILE A 40 -0.42 -14.28 12.31
C ILE A 40 -0.04 -13.55 13.60
N ALA A 41 1.15 -12.95 13.66
CA ALA A 41 1.59 -12.19 14.84
C ALA A 41 0.66 -11.00 15.14
N GLY A 42 0.19 -10.29 14.11
CA GLY A 42 -0.78 -9.21 14.25
C GLY A 42 -2.11 -9.71 14.80
N TYR A 43 -2.59 -10.87 14.31
CA TYR A 43 -3.81 -11.50 14.80
C TYR A 43 -3.70 -11.93 16.27
N GLU A 44 -2.58 -12.54 16.69
CA GLU A 44 -2.34 -12.94 18.08
C GLU A 44 -2.29 -11.74 19.04
N VAL A 45 -1.64 -10.64 18.63
CA VAL A 45 -1.63 -9.39 19.39
C VAL A 45 -3.03 -8.83 19.55
N GLN A 46 -3.87 -8.93 18.51
CA GLN A 46 -5.25 -8.44 18.55
C GLN A 46 -6.17 -9.30 19.42
N LEU A 47 -5.97 -10.63 19.47
CA LEU A 47 -6.67 -11.48 20.44
C LEU A 47 -6.26 -11.20 21.89
N SER A 48 -4.99 -10.85 22.08
CA SER A 48 -4.44 -10.58 23.41
C SER A 48 -4.78 -9.17 23.92
N ALA A 49 -5.38 -8.33 23.08
CA ALA A 49 -5.74 -6.96 23.43
C ALA A 49 -7.00 -6.93 24.32
N PRO A 50 -7.01 -6.14 25.42
CA PRO A 50 -8.21 -5.96 26.22
C PRO A 50 -9.31 -5.27 25.39
N ALA A 51 -10.56 -5.74 25.52
CA ALA A 51 -11.70 -5.26 24.75
C ALA A 51 -11.83 -3.72 24.79
N SER A 52 -11.96 -3.11 23.61
CA SER A 52 -11.99 -1.66 23.37
C SER A 52 -13.08 -0.89 24.13
N ASP A 53 -14.13 -1.56 24.61
CA ASP A 53 -15.19 -0.96 25.43
C ASP A 53 -14.69 -0.53 26.82
N ALA A 54 -13.60 -1.14 27.31
CA ALA A 54 -12.93 -0.72 28.53
C ALA A 54 -12.05 0.52 28.31
N PHE A 55 -11.53 0.77 27.11
CA PHE A 55 -10.52 1.82 26.89
C PHE A 55 -11.09 3.24 27.00
N LEU A 56 -12.27 3.49 26.42
CA LEU A 56 -12.94 4.78 26.53
C LEU A 56 -13.53 5.01 27.93
N SER A 57 -14.06 3.94 28.55
CA SER A 57 -14.69 3.97 29.88
C SER A 57 -13.68 4.05 31.03
N SER A 58 -12.44 3.54 30.84
CA SER A 58 -11.40 3.50 31.88
C SER A 58 -10.35 4.60 31.74
N SER A 59 -10.34 5.39 30.65
CA SER A 59 -9.33 6.44 30.44
C SER A 59 -9.33 7.55 31.50
N MET A 60 -10.41 7.71 32.27
CA MET A 60 -10.48 8.68 33.38
C MET A 60 -10.13 8.10 34.76
N THR A 61 -9.99 6.78 34.90
CA THR A 61 -9.73 6.11 36.21
C THR A 61 -8.65 5.02 36.17
N ALA A 62 -8.04 4.77 35.00
CA ALA A 62 -7.03 3.75 34.80
C ALA A 62 -5.68 4.13 35.43
N GLY A 63 -5.22 3.36 36.41
CA GLY A 63 -3.88 3.46 36.97
C GLY A 63 -2.78 3.20 35.93
N GLY A 64 -1.59 3.78 36.11
CA GLY A 64 -0.52 3.82 35.10
C GLY A 64 -0.07 2.47 34.51
N ALA A 65 -0.34 1.33 35.18
CA ALA A 65 -0.04 0.00 34.68
C ALA A 65 -0.89 -0.42 33.46
N THR A 66 -2.17 -0.03 33.39
CA THR A 66 -3.05 -0.37 32.26
C THR A 66 -2.78 0.52 31.04
N GLN A 67 -2.38 1.78 31.26
CA GLN A 67 -1.87 2.66 30.20
C GLN A 67 -0.53 2.16 29.63
N ALA A 68 0.38 1.70 30.47
CA ALA A 68 1.66 1.14 30.02
C ALA A 68 1.48 -0.13 29.18
N ALA A 69 0.56 -1.03 29.57
CA ALA A 69 0.23 -2.22 28.80
C ALA A 69 -0.40 -1.87 27.43
N ALA A 70 -1.33 -0.91 27.39
CA ALA A 70 -1.94 -0.44 26.14
C ALA A 70 -0.92 0.19 25.18
N LEU A 71 0.02 0.98 25.70
CA LEU A 71 1.13 1.53 24.93
C LEU A 71 2.04 0.43 24.37
N GLY A 72 2.28 -0.63 25.16
CA GLY A 72 3.00 -1.82 24.72
C GLY A 72 2.35 -2.51 23.52
N TYR A 73 1.05 -2.79 23.58
CA TYR A 73 0.31 -3.40 22.47
C TYR A 73 0.30 -2.54 21.21
N SER A 74 0.13 -1.22 21.37
CA SER A 74 0.18 -0.28 20.25
C SER A 74 1.56 -0.27 19.59
N ALA A 75 2.63 -0.25 20.39
CA ALA A 75 4.01 -0.29 19.89
C ALA A 75 4.31 -1.60 19.16
N THR A 76 3.87 -2.75 19.67
CA THR A 76 4.07 -4.05 18.99
C THR A 76 3.30 -4.13 17.68
N SER A 77 2.05 -3.68 17.65
CA SER A 77 1.24 -3.66 16.42
C SER A 77 1.84 -2.74 15.35
N LEU A 78 2.36 -1.58 15.77
CA LEU A 78 3.05 -0.64 14.90
C LEU A 78 4.36 -1.25 14.36
N GLY A 79 5.12 -1.95 15.21
CA GLY A 79 6.32 -2.67 14.79
C GLY A 79 6.03 -3.74 13.74
N ILE A 80 4.99 -4.56 13.95
CA ILE A 80 4.57 -5.60 12.98
C ILE A 80 4.16 -4.97 11.65
N SER A 81 3.33 -3.93 11.70
CA SER A 81 2.88 -3.19 10.51
C SER A 81 4.06 -2.54 9.76
N PHE A 82 5.05 -2.02 10.49
CA PHE A 82 6.25 -1.45 9.91
C PHE A 82 7.09 -2.51 9.19
N VAL A 83 7.31 -3.68 9.81
CA VAL A 83 8.02 -4.80 9.17
C VAL A 83 7.28 -5.25 7.92
N GLN A 84 5.97 -5.43 7.99
CA GLN A 84 5.15 -5.82 6.83
C GLN A 84 5.26 -4.79 5.70
N CYS A 85 5.21 -3.49 6.00
CA CYS A 85 5.40 -2.42 5.03
C CYS A 85 6.79 -2.48 4.38
N LEU A 86 7.85 -2.72 5.16
CA LEU A 86 9.22 -2.85 4.67
C LEU A 86 9.36 -4.03 3.70
N VAL A 87 8.80 -5.18 4.06
CA VAL A 87 8.83 -6.38 3.21
C VAL A 87 8.09 -6.12 1.89
N LEU A 88 6.90 -5.52 1.93
CA LEU A 88 6.14 -5.20 0.72
C LEU A 88 6.82 -4.13 -0.14
N ALA A 89 7.43 -3.12 0.48
CA ALA A 89 8.24 -2.12 -0.23
C ALA A 89 9.43 -2.77 -0.95
N ALA A 90 10.11 -3.72 -0.29
CA ALA A 90 11.20 -4.47 -0.91
C ALA A 90 10.73 -5.31 -2.11
N LEU A 91 9.59 -6.00 -1.98
CA LEU A 91 8.99 -6.70 -3.11
C LEU A 91 8.67 -5.74 -4.26
N ALA A 92 8.02 -4.61 -3.96
CA ALA A 92 7.64 -3.63 -4.98
C ALA A 92 8.85 -3.07 -5.73
N VAL A 93 9.95 -2.73 -5.04
CA VAL A 93 11.19 -2.27 -5.69
C VAL A 93 11.78 -3.34 -6.62
N GLN A 94 11.82 -4.59 -6.18
CA GLN A 94 12.37 -5.68 -7.01
C GLN A 94 11.50 -5.97 -8.23
N VAL A 95 10.17 -5.96 -8.08
CA VAL A 95 9.24 -6.11 -9.20
C VAL A 95 9.37 -4.93 -10.17
N ILE A 96 9.49 -3.69 -9.68
CA ILE A 96 9.71 -2.50 -10.51
C ILE A 96 11.03 -2.62 -11.28
N ARG A 97 12.13 -2.95 -10.61
CA ARG A 97 13.45 -3.12 -11.24
C ARG A 97 13.41 -4.19 -12.32
N PHE A 98 12.81 -5.34 -12.02
CA PHE A 98 12.64 -6.42 -12.99
C PHE A 98 11.80 -5.98 -14.20
N ALA A 99 10.63 -5.37 -13.96
CA ALA A 99 9.75 -4.92 -15.05
C ALA A 99 10.40 -3.82 -15.91
N MET A 100 11.23 -2.95 -15.33
CA MET A 100 12.04 -1.99 -16.07
C MET A 100 13.09 -2.70 -16.93
N THR A 101 13.83 -3.67 -16.38
CA THR A 101 14.85 -4.43 -17.14
C THR A 101 14.27 -5.26 -18.28
N LEU A 102 13.08 -5.82 -18.10
CA LEU A 102 12.40 -6.64 -19.11
C LEU A 102 11.97 -5.83 -20.34
N ASN A 103 11.87 -4.51 -20.18
CA ASN A 103 11.37 -3.57 -21.17
C ASN A 103 12.44 -2.55 -21.63
N LEU A 104 13.73 -2.76 -21.31
CA LEU A 104 14.81 -1.93 -21.84
C LEU A 104 14.91 -2.14 -23.35
N GLU A 105 14.93 -1.05 -24.13
CA GLU A 105 15.23 -1.12 -25.56
C GLU A 105 16.66 -1.65 -25.77
N PRO A 106 16.88 -2.56 -26.74
CA PRO A 106 18.21 -3.06 -27.06
C PRO A 106 19.06 -1.91 -27.64
N GLY A 107 19.87 -1.28 -26.79
CA GLY A 107 20.76 -0.18 -27.19
C GLY A 107 20.81 1.01 -26.23
N ALA A 108 19.92 1.11 -25.23
CA ALA A 108 20.04 2.12 -24.18
C ALA A 108 21.22 1.77 -23.26
N ASP A 109 22.14 2.73 -23.05
CA ASP A 109 23.36 2.54 -22.26
C ASP A 109 23.08 1.80 -20.97
N SER A 110 23.78 0.68 -20.82
CA SER A 110 23.68 -0.28 -19.73
C SER A 110 24.34 0.27 -18.48
N SER A 111 23.85 1.40 -17.95
CA SER A 111 23.99 1.71 -16.54
C SER A 111 23.15 0.69 -15.78
N THR A 112 23.66 -0.54 -15.66
CA THR A 112 23.04 -1.64 -14.93
C THR A 112 22.64 -1.10 -13.56
N PRO A 113 21.34 -0.98 -13.26
CA PRO A 113 20.91 -0.52 -11.94
C PRO A 113 21.56 -1.47 -10.95
N SER A 114 22.36 -0.96 -10.02
CA SER A 114 23.08 -1.83 -9.10
C SER A 114 22.03 -2.70 -8.39
N THR A 115 22.12 -4.01 -8.61
CA THR A 115 21.18 -5.00 -8.05
C THR A 115 21.38 -5.15 -6.54
N ARG A 116 22.22 -4.32 -5.92
CA ARG A 116 22.34 -4.25 -4.47
C ARG A 116 20.98 -3.93 -3.88
N LEU A 117 20.55 -4.82 -3.00
CA LEU A 117 19.30 -4.74 -2.24
C LEU A 117 19.17 -3.43 -1.47
N TRP A 118 20.29 -2.82 -1.07
CA TRP A 118 20.34 -1.61 -0.25
C TRP A 118 21.06 -0.44 -0.93
N ASP A 119 20.68 -0.15 -2.16
CA ASP A 119 21.22 1.02 -2.88
C ASP A 119 20.56 2.34 -2.40
N ALA A 120 21.16 3.48 -2.74
CA ALA A 120 20.59 4.80 -2.49
C ALA A 120 19.18 4.96 -3.08
N GLY A 121 18.89 4.30 -4.22
CA GLY A 121 17.55 4.24 -4.81
C GLY A 121 16.53 3.53 -3.90
N PHE A 122 16.91 2.40 -3.29
CA PHE A 122 16.07 1.68 -2.33
C PHE A 122 15.76 2.56 -1.11
N ARG A 123 16.78 3.24 -0.55
CA ARG A 123 16.59 4.15 0.59
C ARG A 123 15.64 5.31 0.26
N ARG A 124 15.72 5.89 -0.94
CA ARG A 124 14.82 6.96 -1.39
C ARG A 124 13.39 6.47 -1.57
N TYR A 125 13.22 5.29 -2.18
CA TYR A 125 11.91 4.64 -2.32
C TYR A 125 11.29 4.36 -0.95
N PHE A 126 12.06 3.75 -0.05
CA PHE A 126 11.62 3.44 1.31
C PHE A 126 11.25 4.69 2.10
N LEU A 127 12.04 5.75 2.00
CA LEU A 127 11.73 7.05 2.61
C LEU A 127 10.41 7.62 2.06
N LEU A 128 10.17 7.49 0.75
CA LEU A 128 8.91 7.94 0.16
C LEU A 128 7.71 7.10 0.63
N CYS A 129 7.86 5.79 0.79
CA CYS A 129 6.85 4.95 1.43
C CYS A 129 6.58 5.40 2.87
N ILE A 130 7.61 5.67 3.67
CA ILE A 130 7.45 6.18 5.04
C ILE A 130 6.72 7.52 5.03
N VAL A 131 7.10 8.46 4.17
CA VAL A 131 6.43 9.77 4.08
C VAL A 131 4.97 9.61 3.69
N LEU A 132 4.64 8.70 2.77
CA LEU A 132 3.26 8.46 2.36
C LEU A 132 2.43 7.82 3.48
N VAL A 133 2.99 6.83 4.19
CA VAL A 133 2.35 6.21 5.36
C VAL A 133 2.17 7.23 6.48
N ALA A 134 3.18 8.05 6.77
CA ALA A 134 3.10 9.11 7.76
C ALA A 134 2.04 10.15 7.39
N ALA A 135 1.92 10.51 6.11
CA ALA A 135 0.86 11.39 5.62
C ALA A 135 -0.53 10.77 5.78
N TYR A 136 -0.66 9.47 5.53
CA TYR A 136 -1.92 8.74 5.76
C TYR A 136 -2.28 8.71 7.24
N VAL A 137 -1.34 8.39 8.13
CA VAL A 137 -1.53 8.39 9.58
C VAL A 137 -1.86 9.80 10.10
N ALA A 138 -1.19 10.84 9.60
CA ALA A 138 -1.50 12.21 9.96
C ALA A 138 -2.92 12.61 9.52
N ALA A 139 -3.36 12.19 8.32
CA ALA A 139 -4.71 12.43 7.83
C ALA A 139 -5.76 11.71 8.68
N THR A 140 -5.53 10.45 9.08
CA THR A 140 -6.46 9.72 9.96
C THR A 140 -6.55 10.36 11.35
N ILE A 141 -5.42 10.77 11.94
CA ILE A 141 -5.39 11.51 13.21
C ILE A 141 -6.18 12.81 13.09
N ALA A 142 -5.99 13.57 12.01
CA ALA A 142 -6.73 14.81 11.77
C ALA A 142 -8.24 14.59 11.70
N VAL A 143 -8.70 13.53 11.01
CA VAL A 143 -10.12 13.15 10.96
C VAL A 143 -10.65 12.81 12.36
N VAL A 144 -9.89 12.05 13.16
CA VAL A 144 -10.27 11.69 14.54
C VAL A 144 -10.33 12.93 15.44
N ILE A 145 -9.39 13.87 15.32
CA ILE A 145 -9.41 15.12 16.09
C ILE A 145 -10.62 15.96 15.70
N ALA A 146 -10.86 16.15 14.39
CA ALA A 146 -12.01 16.90 13.89
C ALA A 146 -13.34 16.26 14.35
N TRP A 147 -13.42 14.93 14.35
CA TRP A 147 -14.55 14.18 14.86
C TRP A 147 -14.84 14.46 16.34
N ASN A 148 -13.81 14.34 17.19
CA ASN A 148 -13.94 14.58 18.62
C ASN A 148 -14.29 16.05 18.92
N GLY A 149 -13.68 16.99 18.20
CA GLY A 149 -14.01 18.42 18.30
C GLY A 149 -15.48 18.71 17.96
N LEU A 150 -16.01 18.09 16.90
CA LEU A 150 -17.42 18.24 16.52
C LEU A 150 -18.38 17.67 17.57
N ARG A 151 -18.01 16.57 18.23
CA ARG A 151 -18.78 16.02 19.37
C ARG A 151 -18.75 16.93 20.59
N LEU A 152 -17.58 17.45 20.95
CA LEU A 152 -17.43 18.35 22.12
C LEU A 152 -18.17 19.68 21.92
N ALA A 153 -18.31 20.14 20.68
CA ALA A 153 -19.08 21.34 20.33
C ALA A 153 -20.61 21.17 20.41
N GLY A 154 -21.13 20.00 20.84
CA GLY A 154 -22.57 19.76 21.02
C GLY A 154 -23.37 19.65 19.71
N LEU A 155 -22.71 19.60 18.56
CA LEU A 155 -23.33 19.51 17.23
C LEU A 155 -23.79 18.08 16.88
N SER A 156 -23.75 17.13 17.83
CA SER A 156 -23.81 15.69 17.56
C SER A 156 -25.12 14.98 17.91
N SER A 157 -26.27 15.65 17.84
CA SER A 157 -27.58 14.96 17.89
C SER A 157 -27.97 14.46 16.49
N GLY A 158 -27.48 13.28 16.11
CA GLY A 158 -27.94 12.53 14.91
C GLY A 158 -27.13 12.69 13.62
N THR A 159 -26.59 13.88 13.32
CA THR A 159 -25.81 14.17 12.08
C THR A 159 -24.33 13.78 12.17
N SER A 160 -23.89 13.38 13.36
CA SER A 160 -22.51 13.02 13.66
C SER A 160 -21.99 11.93 12.72
N MET A 161 -22.58 10.73 12.63
CA MET A 161 -22.00 9.66 11.80
C MET A 161 -21.82 10.03 10.31
N ALA A 162 -22.73 10.81 9.74
CA ALA A 162 -22.60 11.29 8.37
C ALA A 162 -21.41 12.26 8.19
N ALA A 163 -21.17 13.15 9.16
CA ALA A 163 -20.02 14.05 9.16
C ALA A 163 -18.68 13.31 9.31
N ALA A 164 -18.61 12.24 10.12
CA ALA A 164 -17.43 11.37 10.20
C ALA A 164 -17.18 10.66 8.87
N ALA A 165 -18.22 10.03 8.32
CA ALA A 165 -18.10 9.27 7.08
C ALA A 165 -17.64 10.17 5.93
N THR A 166 -18.19 11.38 5.82
CA THR A 166 -17.77 12.36 4.80
C THR A 166 -16.34 12.82 4.99
N LEU A 167 -15.89 13.12 6.22
CA LEU A 167 -14.49 13.47 6.49
C LEU A 167 -13.53 12.32 6.19
N ALA A 168 -13.90 11.09 6.55
CA ALA A 168 -13.11 9.91 6.25
C ALA A 168 -12.99 9.69 4.73
N VAL A 169 -14.11 9.81 3.99
CA VAL A 169 -14.11 9.73 2.52
C VAL A 169 -13.24 10.83 1.92
N LEU A 170 -13.35 12.07 2.40
CA LEU A 170 -12.52 13.19 1.91
C LEU A 170 -11.04 12.95 2.19
N ALA A 171 -10.68 12.42 3.35
CA ALA A 171 -9.30 12.06 3.67
C ALA A 171 -8.77 10.96 2.73
N VAL A 172 -9.55 9.90 2.49
CA VAL A 172 -9.20 8.83 1.54
C VAL A 172 -9.06 9.39 0.12
N CYS A 173 -9.98 10.24 -0.32
CA CYS A 173 -9.90 10.92 -1.62
C CYS A 173 -8.67 11.83 -1.72
N GLY A 174 -8.34 12.56 -0.66
CA GLY A 174 -7.16 13.43 -0.61
C GLY A 174 -5.86 12.63 -0.69
N VAL A 175 -5.73 11.55 0.09
CA VAL A 175 -4.53 10.71 0.08
C VAL A 175 -4.41 9.93 -1.23
N SER A 176 -5.50 9.41 -1.78
CA SER A 176 -5.47 8.76 -3.11
C SER A 176 -5.10 9.76 -4.21
N TYR A 177 -5.56 11.01 -4.11
CA TYR A 177 -5.13 12.08 -5.02
C TYR A 177 -3.61 12.28 -4.99
N VAL A 178 -3.04 12.44 -3.79
CA VAL A 178 -1.59 12.59 -3.60
C VAL A 178 -0.84 11.34 -4.09
N SER A 179 -1.34 10.14 -3.77
CA SER A 179 -0.71 8.87 -4.16
C SER A 179 -0.65 8.69 -5.67
N ALA A 180 -1.73 8.99 -6.40
CA ALA A 180 -1.75 8.89 -7.86
C ALA A 180 -0.81 9.92 -8.51
N ARG A 181 -0.67 11.11 -7.91
CA ARG A 181 0.30 12.13 -8.36
C ARG A 181 1.75 11.72 -8.15
N LEU A 182 2.02 11.03 -7.05
CA LEU A 182 3.36 10.52 -6.72
C LEU A 182 3.66 9.16 -7.33
N SER A 183 2.70 8.54 -8.01
CA SER A 183 2.83 7.20 -8.60
C SER A 183 4.02 7.08 -9.56
N LEU A 184 4.36 8.15 -10.29
CA LEU A 184 5.52 8.20 -11.20
C LEU A 184 6.87 8.30 -10.49
N LEU A 185 6.87 8.77 -9.24
CA LEU A 185 8.09 8.97 -8.46
C LEU A 185 8.63 7.64 -7.92
N PHE A 186 7.75 6.66 -7.68
CA PHE A 186 8.12 5.31 -7.27
C PHE A 186 9.04 4.59 -8.28
N PRO A 187 8.66 4.44 -9.57
CA PRO A 187 9.53 3.80 -10.55
C PRO A 187 10.78 4.62 -10.87
N HIS A 188 10.70 5.96 -10.87
CA HIS A 188 11.86 6.82 -11.06
C HIS A 188 12.92 6.63 -9.96
N THR A 189 12.51 6.60 -8.68
CA THR A 189 13.43 6.39 -7.56
C THR A 189 13.94 4.96 -7.47
N ALA A 190 13.12 3.98 -7.80
CA ALA A 190 13.53 2.56 -7.86
C ALA A 190 14.60 2.32 -8.94
N ALA A 191 14.55 3.07 -10.04
CA ALA A 191 15.55 3.09 -11.10
C ALA A 191 16.83 3.87 -10.73
N GLY A 192 16.90 4.47 -9.54
CA GLY A 192 18.06 5.22 -9.05
C GLY A 192 18.01 6.74 -9.30
N GLY A 193 16.91 7.26 -9.84
CA GLY A 193 16.71 8.68 -10.10
C GLY A 193 16.67 9.55 -8.83
N ARG A 194 16.75 10.87 -9.01
CA ARG A 194 16.66 11.85 -7.92
C ARG A 194 15.20 12.15 -7.60
N LEU A 195 14.90 12.56 -6.36
CA LEU A 195 13.55 12.95 -5.96
C LEU A 195 13.21 14.32 -6.57
N GLN A 196 12.44 14.33 -7.66
CA GLN A 196 11.95 15.55 -8.31
C GLN A 196 10.44 15.66 -8.17
N TRP A 197 10.00 16.14 -7.01
CA TRP A 197 8.58 16.27 -6.67
C TRP A 197 7.82 17.21 -7.62
N ARG A 198 8.44 18.33 -8.03
CA ARG A 198 7.81 19.32 -8.91
C ARG A 198 7.58 18.76 -10.31
N ALA A 199 8.60 18.15 -10.91
CA ALA A 199 8.50 17.54 -12.23
C ALA A 199 7.44 16.42 -12.28
N ALA A 200 7.40 15.55 -11.25
CA ALA A 200 6.36 14.51 -11.16
C ALA A 200 4.94 15.11 -11.03
N TRP A 201 4.80 16.22 -10.32
CA TRP A 201 3.53 16.91 -10.16
C TRP A 201 3.04 17.57 -11.46
N GLU A 202 3.96 18.17 -12.21
CA GLU A 202 3.69 18.79 -13.51
C GLU A 202 3.37 17.75 -14.58
N ALA A 203 4.14 16.67 -14.67
CA ALA A 203 3.90 15.58 -15.63
C ALA A 203 2.54 14.89 -15.44
N THR A 204 2.06 14.80 -14.19
CA THR A 204 0.73 14.23 -13.90
C THR A 204 -0.41 15.24 -14.09
N ARG A 205 -0.13 16.53 -14.32
CA ARG A 205 -1.14 17.60 -14.45
C ARG A 205 -1.94 17.39 -15.73
N GLY A 206 -3.27 17.31 -15.60
CA GLY A 206 -4.19 16.98 -16.71
C GLY A 206 -4.44 15.48 -16.91
N HIS A 207 -3.54 14.61 -16.45
CA HIS A 207 -3.63 13.15 -16.67
C HIS A 207 -4.08 12.37 -15.43
N PHE A 208 -4.39 13.05 -14.32
CA PHE A 208 -4.77 12.43 -13.05
C PHE A 208 -5.85 11.36 -13.19
N TRP A 209 -6.97 11.69 -13.85
CA TRP A 209 -8.09 10.76 -14.01
C TRP A 209 -7.70 9.51 -14.78
N VAL A 210 -6.85 9.66 -15.80
CA VAL A 210 -6.37 8.53 -16.61
C VAL A 210 -5.45 7.63 -15.78
N ILE A 211 -4.52 8.22 -15.02
CA ILE A 211 -3.60 7.48 -14.14
C ILE A 211 -4.39 6.73 -13.06
N SER A 212 -5.30 7.41 -12.38
CA SER A 212 -6.09 6.85 -11.29
C SER A 212 -7.04 5.75 -11.77
N THR A 213 -7.74 5.95 -12.88
CA THR A 213 -8.64 4.93 -13.45
C THR A 213 -7.86 3.71 -13.92
N THR A 214 -6.69 3.89 -14.54
CA THR A 214 -5.83 2.77 -14.97
C THR A 214 -5.35 1.94 -13.78
N ALA A 215 -4.86 2.60 -12.73
CA ALA A 215 -4.43 1.92 -11.51
C ALA A 215 -5.61 1.19 -10.82
N LEU A 216 -6.77 1.85 -10.74
CA LEU A 216 -7.97 1.26 -10.16
C LEU A 216 -8.43 0.02 -10.94
N VAL A 217 -8.54 0.12 -12.27
CA VAL A 217 -8.96 -0.99 -13.15
C VAL A 217 -7.94 -2.14 -13.10
N ALA A 218 -6.65 -1.85 -12.99
CA ALA A 218 -5.62 -2.87 -12.86
C ALA A 218 -5.73 -3.70 -11.57
N ILE A 219 -6.12 -3.05 -10.48
CA ILE A 219 -6.19 -3.63 -9.14
C ILE A 219 -7.57 -4.26 -8.86
N LEU A 220 -8.62 -3.74 -9.48
CA LEU A 220 -10.02 -4.13 -9.26
C LEU A 220 -10.25 -5.66 -9.24
N PRO A 221 -9.75 -6.48 -10.18
CA PRO A 221 -10.01 -7.91 -10.14
C PRO A 221 -9.36 -8.61 -8.95
N ILE A 222 -8.20 -8.13 -8.47
CA ILE A 222 -7.54 -8.69 -7.27
C ILE A 222 -8.39 -8.39 -6.04
N VAL A 223 -8.85 -7.14 -5.93
CA VAL A 223 -9.70 -6.71 -4.81
C VAL A 223 -11.02 -7.46 -4.84
N ALA A 224 -11.67 -7.60 -6.01
CA ALA A 224 -12.92 -8.33 -6.15
C ALA A 224 -12.80 -9.81 -5.76
N ILE A 225 -11.71 -10.49 -6.17
CA ILE A 225 -11.47 -11.88 -5.78
C ILE A 225 -11.21 -11.97 -4.27
N ALA A 226 -10.38 -11.07 -3.72
CA ALA A 226 -10.07 -11.06 -2.30
C ALA A 226 -11.31 -10.79 -1.43
N THR A 227 -12.19 -9.86 -1.83
CA THR A 227 -13.42 -9.56 -1.10
C THR A 227 -14.40 -10.71 -1.16
N VAL A 228 -14.61 -11.33 -2.32
CA VAL A 228 -15.48 -12.50 -2.47
C VAL A 228 -14.98 -13.66 -1.59
N LEU A 229 -13.68 -13.96 -1.62
CA LEU A 229 -13.11 -15.02 -0.79
C LEU A 229 -13.23 -14.70 0.71
N SER A 230 -13.07 -13.44 1.09
CA SER A 230 -13.21 -13.01 2.49
C SER A 230 -14.65 -13.18 2.98
N ILE A 231 -15.65 -12.77 2.18
CA ILE A 231 -17.07 -12.96 2.50
C ILE A 231 -17.40 -14.45 2.61
N ILE A 232 -16.94 -15.28 1.68
CA ILE A 232 -17.18 -16.74 1.73
C ILE A 232 -16.59 -17.33 3.00
N ALA A 233 -15.37 -16.94 3.36
CA ALA A 233 -14.71 -17.43 4.57
C ALA A 233 -15.43 -16.98 5.84
N GLU A 234 -15.88 -15.73 5.93
CA GLU A 234 -16.69 -15.24 7.06
C GLU A 234 -17.99 -16.03 7.21
N MET A 235 -18.69 -16.31 6.10
CA MET A 235 -19.91 -17.13 6.11
C MET A 235 -19.63 -18.57 6.58
N LEU A 236 -18.46 -19.12 6.24
CA LEU A 236 -18.05 -20.48 6.66
C LEU A 236 -17.64 -20.53 8.14
N VAL A 237 -17.00 -19.48 8.66
CA VAL A 237 -16.65 -19.34 10.09
C VAL A 237 -17.91 -19.25 10.94
N ALA A 238 -18.92 -18.51 10.48
CA ALA A 238 -20.22 -18.44 11.16
C ALA A 238 -20.93 -19.81 11.25
N ALA A 239 -20.57 -20.77 10.38
CA ALA A 239 -21.20 -22.08 10.28
C ALA A 239 -20.40 -23.23 10.93
N SER A 240 -19.15 -23.04 11.36
CA SER A 240 -18.28 -24.15 11.82
C SER A 240 -17.25 -23.78 12.90
N SER A 241 -16.66 -24.80 13.55
CA SER A 241 -15.67 -24.68 14.64
C SER A 241 -14.35 -23.98 14.21
N ILE A 242 -13.84 -23.10 15.09
CA ILE A 242 -13.33 -21.75 14.78
C ILE A 242 -11.79 -21.63 14.55
N GLY A 243 -11.04 -22.73 14.43
CA GLY A 243 -9.57 -22.66 14.35
C GLY A 243 -8.95 -22.58 12.95
N SER A 244 -9.35 -23.48 12.04
CA SER A 244 -8.63 -23.71 10.77
C SER A 244 -8.95 -22.70 9.68
N LEU A 245 -10.16 -22.11 9.71
CA LEU A 245 -10.63 -21.17 8.69
C LEU A 245 -9.92 -19.82 8.75
N THR A 246 -9.55 -19.37 9.94
CA THR A 246 -8.84 -18.10 10.13
C THR A 246 -7.45 -18.13 9.50
N VAL A 247 -6.71 -19.23 9.66
CA VAL A 247 -5.39 -19.41 9.04
C VAL A 247 -5.53 -19.46 7.51
N GLY A 248 -6.55 -20.15 7.00
CA GLY A 248 -6.88 -20.15 5.57
C GLY A 248 -7.14 -18.75 5.02
N LEU A 249 -7.89 -17.92 5.74
CA LEU A 249 -8.14 -16.52 5.36
C LEU A 249 -6.83 -15.70 5.31
N LEU A 250 -5.96 -15.85 6.32
CA LEU A 250 -4.66 -15.15 6.35
C LEU A 250 -3.77 -15.56 5.18
N VAL A 251 -3.81 -16.82 4.76
CA VAL A 251 -3.11 -17.30 3.56
C VAL A 251 -3.66 -16.62 2.31
N VAL A 252 -4.98 -16.63 2.13
CA VAL A 252 -5.64 -15.97 0.98
C VAL A 252 -5.31 -14.48 0.94
N GLN A 253 -5.39 -13.79 2.08
CA GLN A 253 -5.06 -12.38 2.21
C GLN A 253 -3.58 -12.10 1.88
N SER A 254 -2.66 -12.98 2.31
CA SER A 254 -1.23 -12.85 2.01
C SER A 254 -0.96 -12.99 0.51
N VAL A 255 -1.59 -13.97 -0.15
CA VAL A 255 -1.50 -14.14 -1.61
C VAL A 255 -2.09 -12.93 -2.34
N ALA A 256 -3.27 -12.46 -1.94
CA ALA A 256 -3.89 -11.28 -2.52
C ALA A 256 -3.02 -10.03 -2.37
N THR A 257 -2.38 -9.85 -1.21
CA THR A 257 -1.48 -8.71 -0.93
C THR A 257 -0.23 -8.76 -1.82
N LEU A 258 0.35 -9.94 -2.04
CA LEU A 258 1.48 -10.13 -2.97
C LEU A 258 1.10 -9.77 -4.40
N LEU A 259 -0.03 -10.32 -4.89
CA LEU A 259 -0.52 -10.07 -6.24
C LEU A 259 -0.86 -8.59 -6.42
N TYR A 260 -1.52 -7.98 -5.42
CA TYR A 260 -1.80 -6.55 -5.39
C TYR A 260 -0.52 -5.74 -5.53
N THR A 261 0.49 -6.04 -4.71
CA THR A 261 1.77 -5.30 -4.69
C THR A 261 2.51 -5.45 -6.02
N ALA A 262 2.57 -6.67 -6.57
CA ALA A 262 3.24 -6.93 -7.84
C ALA A 262 2.52 -6.22 -9.01
N THR A 263 1.20 -6.29 -9.09
CA THR A 263 0.42 -5.65 -10.15
C THR A 263 0.43 -4.13 -10.04
N ALA A 264 0.37 -3.58 -8.83
CA ALA A 264 0.52 -2.13 -8.61
C ALA A 264 1.92 -1.64 -9.02
N ALA A 265 2.97 -2.39 -8.65
CA ALA A 265 4.35 -2.13 -9.04
C ALA A 265 4.53 -2.13 -10.56
N THR A 266 4.08 -3.17 -11.28
CA THR A 266 4.20 -3.22 -12.74
C THR A 266 3.32 -2.16 -13.42
N CYS A 267 2.12 -1.90 -12.92
CA CYS A 267 1.26 -0.82 -13.42
C CYS A 267 1.97 0.55 -13.32
N SER A 268 2.67 0.82 -12.21
CA SER A 268 3.44 2.06 -12.06
C SER A 268 4.56 2.20 -13.10
N VAL A 269 5.21 1.09 -13.49
CA VAL A 269 6.24 1.08 -14.56
C VAL A 269 5.64 1.42 -15.92
N TRP A 270 4.50 0.85 -16.27
CA TRP A 270 3.82 1.15 -17.53
C TRP A 270 3.32 2.60 -17.60
N LEU A 271 2.79 3.11 -16.49
CA LEU A 271 2.43 4.53 -16.36
C LEU A 271 3.64 5.44 -16.47
N TYR A 272 4.78 5.06 -15.88
CA TYR A 272 6.04 5.79 -16.01
C TYR A 272 6.59 5.80 -17.42
N ARG A 273 6.42 4.72 -18.19
CA ARG A 273 6.81 4.72 -19.61
C ARG A 273 5.96 5.69 -20.43
N LYS A 274 4.66 5.77 -20.14
CA LYS A 274 3.72 6.62 -20.86
C LYS A 274 3.86 8.11 -20.52
N PHE A 275 4.00 8.44 -19.23
CA PHE A 275 3.96 9.83 -18.74
C PHE A 275 5.30 10.35 -18.21
N GLY A 276 6.31 9.50 -18.06
CA GLY A 276 7.62 9.86 -17.48
C GLY A 276 8.62 10.39 -18.50
N ALA A 277 8.21 10.77 -19.71
CA ALA A 277 9.12 11.32 -20.72
C ALA A 277 9.87 12.55 -20.19
N ASP A 278 9.16 13.46 -19.52
CA ASP A 278 9.75 14.68 -18.93
C ASP A 278 10.70 14.35 -17.76
N LEU A 279 10.38 13.32 -16.97
CA LEU A 279 11.25 12.84 -15.87
C LEU A 279 12.52 12.13 -16.36
N LYS A 280 12.53 11.65 -17.61
CA LYS A 280 13.72 11.04 -18.22
C LYS A 280 14.65 12.10 -18.80
N ALA A 281 14.09 13.18 -19.37
CA ALA A 281 14.86 14.28 -19.95
C ALA A 281 15.75 15.02 -18.93
N GLU A 282 15.35 15.06 -17.65
CA GLU A 282 16.15 15.67 -16.56
C GLU A 282 17.13 14.69 -15.88
N ARG A 283 17.19 13.42 -16.31
CA ARG A 283 18.17 12.42 -15.82
C ARG A 283 19.54 12.57 -16.50
N GLU A 284 19.56 13.11 -17.72
CA GLU A 284 20.75 13.43 -18.53
C GLU A 284 21.33 14.79 -18.13
#